data_AF-A0A378IZY4-F1
#
_entry.id   AF-A0A378IZY4-F1
#
_cell.length_a   1.000
_cell.length_b   1.000
_cell.length_c   1.000
_cell.angle_alpha   90.00
_cell.angle_beta   90.00
_cell.angle_gamma   90.00
#
_symmetry.space_group_name_H-M   'P 1'
#
loop_
_entity.id
_entity.type
_entity.pdbx_description
1 polymer ?
#
loop_
_entity_poly.entity_id
_entity_poly.type
_entity_poly.pdbx_seq_one_letter_code
_entity_poly.pdbx_strand_id
1 'polypeptide(L)'
;MNAQSPANTLESYCHLKNDWDGDGATAPQEIDIKNAFQFLKIILSLDIQEPIVGISSDGEINFVWNKKEFGIYIDVGFINGGFSYYAIDSDKKEKLKNADAYNQEDLLCLMEILRPRLEAHV
;
A
#
# COMPACT_ATOMS: atom_id res chain seq x y z
N MET A 1 10.05 -13.18 -15.51
CA MET A 1 8.92 -12.23 -15.53
C MET A 1 9.48 -10.90 -15.06
N ASN A 2 9.46 -9.86 -15.89
CA ASN A 2 9.81 -8.52 -15.43
C ASN A 2 8.67 -8.11 -14.49
N ALA A 3 8.96 -7.94 -13.19
CA ALA A 3 8.00 -7.33 -12.28
C ALA A 3 7.65 -5.95 -12.86
N GLN A 4 6.35 -5.68 -13.08
CA GLN A 4 5.92 -4.33 -13.40
C GLN A 4 6.22 -3.43 -12.19
N SER A 5 6.72 -2.23 -12.44
CA SER A 5 6.95 -1.27 -11.36
C SER A 5 5.63 -0.93 -10.68
N PRO A 6 5.63 -0.62 -9.37
CA PRO A 6 4.44 -0.14 -8.66
C PRO A 6 3.69 0.97 -9.39
N ALA A 7 4.43 1.89 -10.03
CA ALA A 7 3.85 2.98 -10.82
C ALA A 7 3.08 2.47 -12.05
N ASN A 8 3.67 1.58 -12.85
CA ASN A 8 3.01 1.03 -14.04
C ASN A 8 1.77 0.20 -13.67
N THR A 9 1.82 -0.50 -12.53
CA THR A 9 0.68 -1.24 -12.00
C THR A 9 -0.47 -0.30 -11.66
N LEU A 10 -0.21 0.79 -10.92
CA LEU A 10 -1.24 1.80 -10.61
C LEU A 10 -1.80 2.48 -11.87
N GLU A 11 -0.94 2.78 -12.85
CA GLU A 11 -1.40 3.35 -14.13
C GLU A 11 -2.38 2.42 -14.85
N SER A 12 -2.16 1.10 -14.78
CA SER A 12 -3.08 0.14 -15.37
C SER A 12 -4.46 0.15 -14.70
N TYR A 13 -4.51 0.44 -13.39
CA TYR A 13 -5.76 0.50 -12.62
C TYR A 13 -6.66 1.67 -13.05
N CYS A 14 -6.09 2.75 -13.57
CA CYS A 14 -6.83 3.88 -14.16
C CYS A 14 -7.71 3.49 -15.35
N HIS A 15 -7.45 2.32 -15.95
CA HIS A 15 -8.15 1.85 -17.14
C HIS A 15 -9.11 0.68 -16.86
N LEU A 16 -9.19 0.23 -15.61
CA LEU A 16 -10.11 -0.82 -15.23
C LEU A 16 -11.55 -0.32 -15.37
N LYS A 17 -12.41 -1.23 -15.80
CA LYS A 17 -13.86 -1.04 -15.86
C LYS A 17 -14.49 -1.96 -14.83
N ASN A 18 -15.74 -1.70 -14.49
CA ASN A 18 -16.51 -2.68 -13.73
C ASN A 18 -16.50 -4.02 -14.46
N ASP A 19 -16.57 -5.08 -13.68
CA ASP A 19 -16.49 -6.48 -14.08
C ASP A 19 -15.11 -6.89 -14.67
N TRP A 20 -14.03 -6.17 -14.32
CA TRP A 20 -12.67 -6.47 -14.80
C TRP A 20 -12.13 -7.83 -14.32
N ASP A 21 -12.60 -8.32 -13.18
CA ASP A 21 -12.26 -9.64 -12.61
C ASP A 21 -13.49 -10.56 -12.54
N GLY A 22 -14.44 -10.38 -13.46
CA GLY A 22 -15.73 -11.06 -13.48
C GLY A 22 -16.85 -10.29 -12.78
N ASP A 23 -18.05 -10.86 -12.81
CA ASP A 23 -19.30 -10.19 -12.40
C ASP A 23 -19.23 -9.67 -10.96
N GLY A 24 -19.51 -8.37 -10.80
CA GLY A 24 -19.55 -7.69 -9.51
C GLY A 24 -18.24 -7.01 -9.12
N ALA A 25 -17.15 -7.21 -9.88
CA ALA A 25 -15.92 -6.47 -9.65
C ALA A 25 -16.13 -4.97 -9.93
N THR A 26 -15.67 -4.11 -9.05
CA THR A 26 -15.81 -2.66 -9.16
C THR A 26 -14.46 -2.04 -9.51
N ALA A 27 -14.46 -1.12 -10.49
CA ALA A 27 -13.26 -0.33 -10.77
C ALA A 27 -12.96 0.62 -9.61
N PRO A 28 -11.68 0.90 -9.32
CA PRO A 28 -11.32 1.81 -8.23
C PRO A 28 -11.81 3.22 -8.52
N GLN A 29 -12.17 3.97 -7.48
CA GLN A 29 -12.60 5.36 -7.65
C GLN A 29 -11.40 6.25 -7.96
N GLU A 30 -11.63 7.37 -8.67
CA GLU A 30 -10.58 8.32 -9.01
C GLU A 30 -9.84 8.86 -7.76
N ILE A 31 -10.57 9.05 -6.66
CA ILE A 31 -9.98 9.51 -5.40
C ILE A 31 -9.04 8.47 -4.78
N ASP A 32 -9.36 7.19 -4.90
CA ASP A 32 -8.55 6.08 -4.37
C ASP A 32 -7.26 5.92 -5.18
N ILE A 33 -7.36 6.02 -6.51
CA ILE A 33 -6.20 6.07 -7.40
C ILE A 33 -5.29 7.26 -7.04
N LYS A 34 -5.87 8.45 -6.84
CA LYS A 34 -5.12 9.65 -6.49
C LYS A 34 -4.39 9.47 -5.14
N ASN A 35 -5.07 8.94 -4.13
CA ASN A 35 -4.49 8.66 -2.82
C ASN A 35 -3.35 7.62 -2.93
N ALA A 36 -3.56 6.56 -3.71
CA ALA A 36 -2.54 5.54 -3.98
C ALA A 36 -1.29 6.12 -4.66
N PHE A 37 -1.45 7.00 -5.66
CA PHE A 37 -0.31 7.69 -6.29
C PHE A 37 0.39 8.66 -5.33
N GLN A 38 -0.35 9.36 -4.46
CA GLN A 38 0.26 10.21 -3.44
C GLN A 38 1.07 9.39 -2.45
N PHE A 39 0.56 8.24 -2.03
CA PHE A 39 1.27 7.32 -1.15
C PHE A 39 2.49 6.69 -1.84
N LEU A 40 2.39 6.30 -3.11
CA LEU A 40 3.54 5.80 -3.86
C LEU A 40 4.67 6.83 -3.94
N LYS A 41 4.36 8.13 -4.10
CA LYS A 41 5.39 9.19 -4.07
C LYS A 41 6.10 9.26 -2.73
N ILE A 42 5.40 9.02 -1.62
CA ILE A 42 6.00 8.92 -0.29
C ILE A 42 6.98 7.75 -0.29
N ILE A 43 6.53 6.54 -0.63
CA ILE A 43 7.36 5.33 -0.66
C ILE A 43 8.62 5.54 -1.50
N LEU A 44 8.50 6.09 -2.71
CA LEU A 44 9.63 6.32 -3.61
C LEU A 44 10.61 7.40 -3.10
N SER A 45 10.16 8.28 -2.20
CA SER A 45 11.03 9.24 -1.51
C SER A 45 11.74 8.67 -0.29
N LEU A 46 11.32 7.49 0.17
CA LEU A 46 11.90 6.79 1.29
C LEU A 46 12.87 5.73 0.75
N ASP A 47 14.02 5.57 1.41
CA ASP A 47 14.94 4.45 1.12
C ASP A 47 14.40 3.17 1.78
N ILE A 48 13.24 2.73 1.30
CA ILE A 48 12.56 1.50 1.73
C ILE A 48 12.34 0.60 0.52
N GLN A 49 12.14 -0.68 0.80
CA GLN A 49 11.81 -1.63 -0.25
C GLN A 49 10.47 -1.28 -0.92
N GLU A 50 10.38 -1.49 -2.23
CA GLU A 50 9.12 -1.41 -2.96
C GLU A 50 8.09 -2.46 -2.45
N PRO A 51 6.82 -2.05 -2.33
CA PRO A 51 5.72 -2.96 -2.02
C PRO A 51 5.28 -3.75 -3.25
N ILE A 52 4.49 -4.79 -3.00
CA ILE A 52 3.61 -5.39 -3.99
C ILE A 52 2.34 -4.54 -4.04
N VAL A 53 1.99 -4.05 -5.23
CA VAL A 53 0.73 -3.31 -5.45
C VAL A 53 -0.33 -4.28 -5.95
N GLY A 54 -1.48 -4.31 -5.28
CA GLY A 54 -2.62 -5.14 -5.62
C GLY A 54 -3.90 -4.32 -5.76
N ILE A 55 -4.94 -4.95 -6.31
CA ILE A 55 -6.29 -4.42 -6.33
C ILE A 55 -7.27 -5.56 -6.02
N SER A 56 -8.26 -5.28 -5.18
CA SER A 56 -9.32 -6.20 -4.82
C SER A 56 -10.55 -6.04 -5.74
N SER A 57 -11.46 -7.01 -5.70
CA SER A 57 -12.69 -6.98 -6.49
C SER A 57 -13.64 -5.84 -6.13
N ASP A 58 -13.55 -5.25 -4.93
CA ASP A 58 -14.35 -4.08 -4.55
C ASP A 58 -13.70 -2.73 -4.91
N GLY A 59 -12.53 -2.78 -5.58
CA GLY A 59 -11.81 -1.59 -6.04
C GLY A 59 -10.86 -1.00 -5.01
N GLU A 60 -10.61 -1.66 -3.88
CA GLU A 60 -9.53 -1.26 -2.95
C GLU A 60 -8.17 -1.47 -3.61
N ILE A 61 -7.29 -0.48 -3.50
CA ILE A 61 -5.90 -0.56 -3.95
C ILE A 61 -5.01 -0.81 -2.73
N ASN A 62 -4.23 -1.88 -2.76
CA ASN A 62 -3.39 -2.30 -1.63
C ASN A 62 -1.90 -2.20 -1.94
N PHE A 63 -1.10 -1.84 -0.93
CA PHE A 63 0.35 -1.86 -0.93
C PHE A 63 0.83 -2.80 0.17
N VAL A 64 1.51 -3.88 -0.22
CA VAL A 64 1.88 -4.96 0.69
C VAL A 64 3.39 -5.12 0.80
N TRP A 65 3.89 -5.12 2.03
CA TRP A 65 5.23 -5.56 2.39
C TRP A 65 5.12 -6.85 3.20
N ASN A 66 5.59 -7.97 2.64
CA ASN A 66 5.48 -9.29 3.27
C ASN A 66 6.83 -10.04 3.30
N LYS A 67 7.90 -9.33 3.67
CA LYS A 67 9.23 -9.94 3.75
C LYS A 67 9.39 -10.76 5.03
N LYS A 68 9.33 -12.07 4.85
CA LYS A 68 9.61 -13.06 5.92
C LYS A 68 10.95 -12.81 6.63
N GLU A 69 11.95 -12.29 5.94
CA GLU A 69 13.29 -12.01 6.48
C GLU A 69 13.29 -10.95 7.59
N PHE A 70 12.41 -9.95 7.51
CA PHE A 70 12.31 -8.89 8.51
C PHE A 70 11.25 -9.19 9.58
N GLY A 71 10.48 -10.28 9.42
CA GLY A 71 9.37 -10.61 10.30
C GLY A 71 8.25 -9.56 10.33
N ILE A 72 8.23 -8.65 9.36
CA ILE A 72 7.25 -7.56 9.28
C ILE A 72 6.28 -7.83 8.13
N TYR A 73 5.00 -7.70 8.43
CA TYR A 73 3.91 -7.62 7.45
C TYR A 73 3.27 -6.25 7.53
N ILE A 74 3.08 -5.57 6.40
CA ILE A 74 2.29 -4.34 6.31
C ILE A 74 1.41 -4.43 5.07
N ASP A 75 0.14 -4.08 5.22
CA ASP A 75 -0.84 -3.93 4.16
C ASP A 75 -1.50 -2.55 4.34
N VAL A 76 -1.43 -1.72 3.31
CA VAL A 76 -2.04 -0.38 3.28
C VAL A 76 -3.04 -0.35 2.15
N GLY A 77 -4.31 -0.13 2.47
CA GLY A 77 -5.42 -0.10 1.51
C GLY A 77 -6.00 1.30 1.31
N PHE A 78 -6.49 1.58 0.11
CA PHE A 78 -7.20 2.81 -0.25
C PHE A 78 -8.54 2.48 -0.88
N ILE A 79 -9.63 2.93 -0.25
CA ILE A 79 -10.99 2.74 -0.73
C ILE A 79 -11.89 3.89 -0.24
N ASN A 80 -12.83 4.33 -1.07
CA ASN A 80 -13.84 5.35 -0.74
C ASN A 80 -13.25 6.69 -0.23
N GLY A 81 -12.05 7.06 -0.69
CA GLY A 81 -11.33 8.27 -0.32
C GLY A 81 -10.57 8.21 1.01
N GLY A 82 -10.74 7.11 1.75
CA GLY A 82 -10.05 6.84 3.01
C GLY A 82 -8.77 6.02 2.83
N PHE A 83 -8.24 5.55 3.96
CA PHE A 83 -7.20 4.53 3.98
C PHE A 83 -7.37 3.59 5.18
N SER A 84 -6.87 2.39 5.00
CA SER A 84 -6.71 1.40 6.07
C SER A 84 -5.25 0.96 6.13
N TYR A 85 -4.81 0.48 7.29
CA TYR A 85 -3.64 -0.37 7.33
C TYR A 85 -3.77 -1.47 8.36
N TYR A 86 -3.08 -2.56 8.06
CA TYR A 86 -2.79 -3.64 8.99
C TYR A 86 -1.29 -3.92 9.00
N ALA A 87 -0.69 -3.95 10.18
CA ALA A 87 0.74 -4.20 10.35
C ALA A 87 0.98 -5.22 11.46
N ILE A 88 1.90 -6.14 11.23
CA ILE A 88 2.39 -7.12 12.20
C ILE A 88 3.91 -7.04 12.25
N ASP A 89 4.49 -6.95 13.45
CA ASP A 89 5.93 -7.03 13.64
C ASP A 89 6.43 -8.46 13.94
N SER A 90 7.75 -8.61 14.12
CA SER A 90 8.38 -9.90 14.42
C SER A 90 7.96 -10.52 15.74
N ASP A 91 7.44 -9.72 16.68
CA ASP A 91 6.89 -10.17 17.96
C ASP A 91 5.41 -10.57 17.85
N LYS A 92 4.85 -10.55 16.63
CA LYS A 92 3.41 -10.72 16.36
C LYS A 92 2.53 -9.64 16.99
N LYS A 93 3.07 -8.45 17.27
CA LYS A 93 2.24 -7.33 17.72
C LYS A 93 1.58 -6.71 16.51
N GLU A 94 0.27 -6.57 16.62
CA GLU A 94 -0.58 -6.10 15.54
C GLU A 94 -0.95 -4.63 15.74
N LYS A 95 -1.01 -3.89 14.64
CA LYS A 95 -1.61 -2.55 14.57
C LYS A 95 -2.57 -2.50 13.40
N LEU A 96 -3.76 -1.98 13.67
CA LEU A 96 -4.79 -1.74 12.67
C LEU A 96 -5.30 -0.31 12.79
N LYS A 97 -5.55 0.32 11.64
CA LYS A 97 -6.20 1.63 11.56
C LYS A 97 -7.09 1.67 10.35
N ASN A 98 -8.26 2.28 10.52
CA ASN A 98 -9.17 2.65 9.45
C ASN A 98 -9.47 4.14 9.60
N ALA A 99 -9.40 4.88 8.50
CA ALA A 99 -9.70 6.30 8.46
C ALA A 99 -10.50 6.62 7.21
N ASP A 100 -11.57 7.41 7.39
CA ASP A 100 -12.48 7.80 6.30
C ASP A 100 -11.88 8.87 5.37
N ALA A 101 -10.66 9.34 5.66
CA ALA A 101 -9.95 10.32 4.85
C ALA A 101 -8.45 10.01 4.82
N TYR A 102 -7.83 10.31 3.68
CA TYR A 102 -6.39 10.26 3.52
C TYR A 102 -5.66 11.10 4.57
N ASN A 103 -4.64 10.50 5.22
CA ASN A 103 -3.76 11.21 6.14
C ASN A 103 -2.29 10.87 5.85
N GLN A 104 -1.59 11.84 5.27
CA GLN A 104 -0.19 11.69 4.91
C GLN A 104 0.73 11.47 6.12
N GLU A 105 0.49 12.16 7.24
CA GLU A 105 1.36 12.09 8.42
C GLU A 105 1.30 10.70 9.07
N ASP A 106 0.10 10.13 9.15
CA ASP A 106 -0.12 8.77 9.63
C ASP A 106 0.61 7.74 8.76
N LEU A 107 0.49 7.87 7.43
CA LEU A 107 1.12 6.98 6.47
C LEU A 107 2.65 7.10 6.51
N LEU A 108 3.19 8.32 6.59
CA LEU A 108 4.62 8.55 6.78
C LEU A 108 5.13 7.90 8.07
N CYS A 109 4.43 8.10 9.19
CA CYS A 109 4.78 7.52 10.48
C CYS A 109 4.81 5.98 10.43
N LEU A 110 3.86 5.37 9.71
CA LEU A 110 3.86 3.92 9.48
C LEU A 110 5.09 3.48 8.67
N MET A 111 5.44 4.19 7.61
CA MET A 111 6.57 3.83 6.73
C MET A 111 7.94 3.99 7.38
N GLU A 112 8.08 4.82 8.42
CA GLU A 112 9.32 4.90 9.21
C GLU A 112 9.70 3.55 9.84
N ILE A 113 8.74 2.64 10.04
CA ILE A 113 9.01 1.27 10.54
C ILE A 113 9.83 0.46 9.53
N LEU A 114 9.66 0.72 8.24
CA LEU A 114 10.35 0.01 7.16
C LEU A 114 11.70 0.61 6.80
N ARG A 115 12.04 1.79 7.33
CA ARG A 115 13.37 2.35 7.09
C ARG A 115 14.43 1.43 7.71
N PRO A 116 15.53 1.15 6.99
CA PRO A 116 16.66 0.46 7.58
C PRO A 116 17.06 1.20 8.85
N ARG A 117 16.92 0.55 10.01
CA ARG A 117 17.62 1.02 11.20
C ARG A 117 19.07 0.74 10.90
N LEU A 118 19.84 1.78 10.55
CA LEU A 118 21.29 1.71 10.62
C LEU A 118 21.62 1.29 12.05
N GLU A 119 21.90 0.00 12.24
CA GLU A 119 22.52 -0.47 13.47
C GLU A 119 23.87 0.25 13.52
N ALA A 120 23.94 1.29 14.35
CA ALA A 120 25.20 1.91 14.72
C ALA A 120 26.04 0.85 15.44
N HIS A 121 26.76 0.04 14.68
CA HIS A 121 27.90 -0.71 15.16
C HIS A 121 29.07 0.27 15.26
N VAL A 122 29.13 1.03 16.34
CA VAL A 122 30.36 1.62 16.87
C VAL A 122 30.33 1.53 18.39
#